data_AF-A0A4Y8CIU9-F1
#
_entry.id   AF-A0A4Y8CIU9-F1
#
_cell.length_a   1.000
_cell.length_b   1.000
_cell.length_c   1.000
_cell.angle_alpha   90.00
_cell.angle_beta   90.00
_cell.angle_gamma   90.00
#
_symmetry.space_group_name_H-M   'P 1'
#
loop_
_entity.id
_entity.type
_entity.pdbx_description
1 polymer ?
#
loop_
_entity_poly.entity_id
_entity_poly.type
_entity_poly.pdbx_seq_one_letter_code
_entity_poly.pdbx_strand_id
1 'polypeptide(L)'
;MQEERNSLKYFKFISWSIFTLVLIFILIRYDELANLLAGVAILLIGMTNLGIGFKAFSGGLLEKILAKSTDTKIKSILFGTLSTLIMQSSTLVSIITISFLSAGLISLGAGIGIIFGANLGNTTSSWLIVGLTNIKISMLAIPLLIIGVLFFFQKDSVLKGLGNIFIGIGFFFLGVDYIKSGFENFKHIIDLSRFDFAGFKG
;
A
#
# COMPACT_ATOMS: atom_id res chain seq x y z
N MET A 1 13.21 35.09 -26.10
CA MET A 1 13.56 33.75 -25.56
C MET A 1 13.48 33.66 -24.02
N GLN A 2 14.08 34.57 -23.25
CA GLN A 2 14.00 34.53 -21.77
C GLN A 2 12.60 34.88 -21.21
N GLU A 3 11.91 35.84 -21.82
CA GLU A 3 10.54 36.26 -21.43
C GLU A 3 9.47 35.19 -21.69
N GLU A 4 9.49 34.51 -22.84
CA GLU A 4 8.59 33.38 -23.12
C GLU A 4 8.76 32.24 -22.11
N ARG A 5 10.00 31.95 -21.71
CA ARG A 5 10.30 30.90 -20.72
C ARG A 5 9.76 31.24 -19.34
N ASN A 6 9.72 32.52 -18.97
CA ASN A 6 9.11 32.98 -17.72
C ASN A 6 7.58 32.99 -17.80
N SER A 7 7.00 33.44 -18.92
CA SER A 7 5.55 33.38 -19.16
C SER A 7 5.00 31.94 -19.06
N LEU A 8 5.70 30.96 -19.63
CA LEU A 8 5.36 29.53 -19.52
C LEU A 8 5.42 29.00 -18.08
N LYS A 9 6.36 29.50 -17.25
CA LYS A 9 6.42 29.15 -15.82
C LYS A 9 5.24 29.73 -15.05
N TYR A 10 4.89 30.99 -15.29
CA TYR A 10 3.72 31.64 -14.68
C TYR A 10 2.43 30.94 -15.08
N PHE A 11 2.24 30.62 -16.35
CA PHE A 11 1.05 29.90 -16.82
C PHE A 11 0.92 28.51 -16.16
N LYS A 12 2.01 27.74 -16.09
CA LYS A 12 2.03 26.45 -15.38
C LYS A 12 1.72 26.60 -13.89
N PHE A 13 2.24 27.65 -13.25
CA PHE A 13 2.01 27.93 -11.83
C PHE A 13 0.55 28.32 -11.54
N ILE A 14 -0.04 29.20 -12.35
CA ILE A 14 -1.46 29.57 -12.25
C ILE A 14 -2.34 28.34 -12.49
N SER A 15 -2.05 27.53 -13.52
CA SER A 15 -2.82 26.32 -13.83
C SER A 15 -2.80 25.30 -12.68
N TRP A 16 -1.63 25.05 -12.08
CA TRP A 16 -1.50 24.18 -10.90
C TRP A 16 -2.26 24.72 -9.68
N SER A 17 -2.22 26.04 -9.46
CA SER A 17 -2.94 26.68 -8.36
C SER A 17 -4.45 26.57 -8.51
N ILE A 18 -4.97 26.79 -9.72
CA ILE A 18 -6.41 26.60 -10.02
C ILE A 18 -6.80 25.13 -9.83
N PHE A 19 -6.01 24.20 -10.36
CA PHE A 19 -6.27 22.77 -10.23
C PHE A 19 -6.34 22.33 -8.76
N THR A 20 -5.39 22.75 -7.93
CA THR A 20 -5.35 22.40 -6.50
C THR A 20 -6.53 22.99 -5.73
N LEU A 21 -6.93 24.24 -6.02
CA LEU A 21 -8.12 24.85 -5.40
C LEU A 21 -9.41 24.13 -5.80
N VAL A 22 -9.56 23.79 -7.09
CA VAL A 22 -10.71 23.01 -7.58
C VAL A 22 -10.75 21.62 -6.93
N LEU A 23 -9.60 20.96 -6.82
CA LEU A 23 -9.49 19.66 -6.17
C LEU A 23 -9.91 19.75 -4.70
N ILE A 24 -9.41 20.73 -3.95
CA ILE A 24 -9.80 20.94 -2.54
C ILE A 24 -11.30 21.19 -2.42
N PHE A 25 -11.86 22.04 -3.29
CA PHE A 25 -13.30 22.31 -3.30
C PHE A 25 -14.13 21.03 -3.54
N ILE A 26 -13.72 20.19 -4.50
CA ILE A 26 -14.36 18.90 -4.78
C ILE A 26 -14.25 17.97 -3.56
N LEU A 27 -13.07 17.87 -2.94
CA LEU A 27 -12.86 17.00 -1.78
C LEU A 27 -13.70 17.42 -0.57
N ILE A 28 -13.83 18.73 -0.31
CA ILE A 28 -14.70 19.24 0.77
C ILE A 28 -16.18 19.02 0.44
N ARG A 29 -16.55 19.04 -0.84
CA ARG A 29 -17.95 18.86 -1.26
C ARG A 29 -18.39 17.39 -1.23
N TYR A 30 -17.47 16.46 -1.44
CA TYR A 30 -17.76 15.02 -1.57
C TYR A 30 -16.94 14.21 -0.56
N ASP A 31 -17.48 14.05 0.65
CA ASP A 31 -16.84 13.32 1.75
C ASP A 31 -16.45 11.88 1.39
N GLU A 32 -17.22 11.22 0.51
CA GLU A 32 -16.94 9.85 0.08
C GLU A 32 -15.68 9.75 -0.79
N LEU A 33 -15.52 10.68 -1.74
CA LEU A 33 -14.32 10.79 -2.57
C LEU A 33 -13.11 11.18 -1.71
N ALA A 34 -13.32 12.07 -0.74
CA ALA A 34 -12.27 12.44 0.21
C ALA A 34 -11.79 11.25 1.03
N ASN A 35 -12.70 10.43 1.56
CA ASN A 35 -12.35 9.23 2.34
C ASN A 35 -11.60 8.18 1.49
N LEU A 36 -12.04 7.94 0.25
CA LEU A 36 -11.35 7.04 -0.68
C LEU A 36 -9.93 7.52 -0.98
N LEU A 37 -9.79 8.80 -1.36
CA LEU A 37 -8.49 9.36 -1.75
C LEU A 37 -7.54 9.50 -0.55
N ALA A 38 -8.06 9.87 0.62
CA ALA A 38 -7.30 9.87 1.86
C ALA A 38 -6.83 8.45 2.22
N GLY A 39 -7.72 7.45 2.10
CA GLY A 39 -7.37 6.06 2.34
C GLY A 39 -6.26 5.56 1.42
N VAL A 40 -6.33 5.87 0.11
CA VAL A 40 -5.25 5.56 -0.84
C VAL A 40 -3.94 6.26 -0.46
N ALA A 41 -3.98 7.57 -0.16
CA ALA A 41 -2.78 8.32 0.21
C ALA A 41 -2.11 7.77 1.47
N ILE A 42 -2.88 7.50 2.52
CA ILE A 42 -2.41 6.94 3.79
C ILE A 42 -1.83 5.55 3.57
N LEU A 43 -2.51 4.70 2.79
CA LEU A 43 -2.06 3.36 2.46
C LEU A 43 -0.69 3.41 1.78
N LEU A 44 -0.52 4.27 0.77
CA LEU A 44 0.74 4.45 0.04
C LEU A 44 1.88 4.97 0.93
N ILE A 45 1.58 5.84 1.90
CA ILE A 45 2.56 6.29 2.90
C ILE A 45 2.98 5.10 3.79
N GLY A 46 2.02 4.31 4.27
CA GLY A 46 2.32 3.12 5.07
C GLY A 46 3.20 2.12 4.31
N MET A 47 2.89 1.91 3.03
CA MET A 47 3.67 1.10 2.12
C MET A 47 5.11 1.61 1.95
N THR A 48 5.29 2.93 1.84
CA THR A 48 6.62 3.55 1.72
C THR A 48 7.45 3.35 2.99
N ASN A 49 6.82 3.52 4.17
CA ASN A 49 7.48 3.32 5.46
C ASN A 49 7.89 1.86 5.68
N LEU A 50 7.11 0.88 5.23
CA LEU A 50 7.53 -0.51 5.20
C LEU A 50 8.85 -0.68 4.43
N GLY A 51 8.95 -0.10 3.23
CA GLY A 51 10.17 -0.15 2.42
C GLY A 51 11.39 0.46 3.14
N ILE A 52 11.21 1.62 3.77
CA ILE A 52 12.27 2.29 4.54
C ILE A 52 12.68 1.44 5.76
N GLY A 53 11.69 0.88 6.46
CA GLY A 53 11.91 0.05 7.63
C GLY A 53 12.71 -1.20 7.29
N PHE A 54 12.35 -1.92 6.23
CA PHE A 54 13.12 -3.09 5.78
C PHE A 54 14.54 -2.73 5.36
N LYS A 55 14.75 -1.57 4.72
CA LYS A 55 16.10 -1.11 4.35
C LYS A 55 17.01 -0.90 5.57
N ALA A 56 16.47 -0.56 6.73
CA ALA A 56 17.28 -0.40 7.94
C ALA A 56 17.91 -1.72 8.45
N PHE A 57 17.44 -2.88 7.96
CA PHE A 57 17.99 -4.20 8.27
C PHE A 57 18.92 -4.74 7.16
N SER A 58 19.10 -4.01 6.06
CA SER A 58 20.04 -4.39 5.01
C SER A 58 21.48 -4.22 5.51
N GLY A 59 22.20 -5.32 5.71
CA GLY A 59 23.55 -5.35 6.30
C GLY A 59 23.99 -6.72 6.83
N GLY A 60 23.37 -7.82 6.36
CA GLY A 60 23.77 -9.20 6.70
C GLY A 60 22.66 -10.10 7.26
N LEU A 61 21.80 -9.61 8.17
CA LEU A 61 20.74 -10.45 8.78
C LEU A 61 19.53 -10.60 7.86
N LEU A 62 19.02 -9.48 7.33
CA LEU A 62 17.94 -9.49 6.33
C LEU A 62 18.35 -10.27 5.08
N GLU A 63 19.60 -10.13 4.66
CA GLU A 63 20.18 -10.77 3.49
C GLU A 63 20.24 -12.29 3.66
N LYS A 64 20.66 -12.79 4.84
CA LYS A 64 20.59 -14.22 5.17
C LYS A 64 19.16 -14.75 5.21
N ILE A 65 18.22 -14.00 5.79
CA ILE A 65 16.81 -14.41 5.86
C ILE A 65 16.19 -14.46 4.46
N LEU A 66 16.40 -13.42 3.66
CA LEU A 66 15.94 -13.34 2.27
C LEU A 66 16.55 -14.48 1.45
N ALA A 67 17.88 -14.64 1.47
CA ALA A 67 18.56 -15.69 0.75
C ALA A 67 18.02 -17.09 1.12
N LYS A 68 17.76 -17.37 2.40
CA LYS A 68 17.21 -18.66 2.85
C LYS A 68 15.72 -18.84 2.52
N SER A 69 14.96 -17.75 2.49
CA SER A 69 13.52 -17.74 2.17
C SER A 69 13.25 -17.74 0.67
N THR A 70 14.26 -17.43 -0.16
CA THR A 70 14.15 -17.36 -1.62
C THR A 70 15.20 -18.22 -2.34
N ASP A 71 15.79 -19.21 -1.66
CA ASP A 71 16.83 -20.11 -2.21
C ASP A 71 16.31 -21.06 -3.29
N THR A 72 14.99 -21.28 -3.35
CA THR A 72 14.34 -22.12 -4.36
C THR A 72 13.17 -21.41 -5.02
N LYS A 73 12.79 -21.84 -6.23
CA LYS A 73 11.65 -21.29 -6.98
C LYS A 73 10.36 -21.36 -6.17
N ILE A 74 10.08 -22.51 -5.54
CA ILE A 74 8.87 -22.73 -4.74
C ILE A 74 8.85 -21.81 -3.52
N LYS A 75 9.95 -21.72 -2.76
CA LYS A 75 10.00 -20.84 -1.60
C LYS A 75 9.90 -19.35 -1.98
N SER A 76 10.48 -18.94 -3.10
CA SER A 76 10.33 -17.57 -3.61
C SER A 76 8.87 -17.24 -3.94
N ILE A 77 8.16 -18.17 -4.59
CA ILE A 77 6.72 -18.03 -4.87
C ILE A 77 5.93 -17.98 -3.56
N LEU A 78 6.16 -18.92 -2.63
CA LEU A 78 5.50 -18.91 -1.32
C LEU A 78 5.76 -17.63 -0.54
N PHE A 79 7.00 -17.13 -0.55
CA PHE A 79 7.36 -15.87 0.09
C PHE A 79 6.59 -14.70 -0.51
N GLY A 80 6.47 -14.63 -1.84
CA GLY A 80 5.65 -13.63 -2.52
C GLY A 80 4.18 -13.74 -2.18
N THR A 81 3.60 -14.94 -2.21
CA THR A 81 2.21 -15.20 -1.86
C THR A 81 1.91 -14.77 -0.43
N LEU A 82 2.75 -15.17 0.52
CA LEU A 82 2.57 -14.88 1.95
C LEU A 82 2.80 -13.40 2.25
N SER A 83 3.82 -12.79 1.64
CA SER A 83 4.07 -11.35 1.74
C SER A 83 2.87 -10.57 1.22
N THR A 84 2.29 -10.96 0.07
CA THR A 84 1.07 -10.32 -0.44
C THR A 84 -0.12 -10.57 0.46
N LEU A 85 -0.29 -11.75 1.06
CA LEU A 85 -1.40 -12.00 2.00
C LEU A 85 -1.32 -11.07 3.21
N ILE A 86 -0.11 -10.84 3.74
CA ILE A 86 0.11 -9.94 4.88
C ILE A 86 -0.10 -8.48 4.46
N MET A 87 0.46 -8.10 3.31
CA MET A 87 0.52 -6.73 2.83
C MET A 87 -0.68 -6.34 1.96
N GLN A 88 -1.60 -7.27 1.70
CA GLN A 88 -2.76 -7.24 0.79
C GLN A 88 -2.55 -6.49 -0.54
N SER A 89 -1.31 -6.39 -1.01
CA SER A 89 -0.95 -5.61 -2.17
C SER A 89 0.26 -6.22 -2.86
N SER A 90 0.00 -6.97 -3.95
CA SER A 90 1.05 -7.50 -4.81
C SER A 90 1.92 -6.39 -5.43
N THR A 91 1.38 -5.19 -5.63
CA THR A 91 2.13 -4.03 -6.11
C THR A 91 3.20 -3.61 -5.11
N LEU A 92 2.91 -3.58 -3.81
CA LEU A 92 3.95 -3.26 -2.82
C LEU A 92 5.06 -4.30 -2.82
N VAL A 93 4.66 -5.56 -2.78
CA VAL A 93 5.59 -6.69 -2.74
C VAL A 93 6.51 -6.63 -3.96
N SER A 94 5.99 -6.25 -5.12
CA SER A 94 6.77 -6.02 -6.33
C SER A 94 7.78 -4.88 -6.18
N ILE A 95 7.37 -3.71 -5.66
CA ILE A 95 8.27 -2.55 -5.43
C ILE A 95 9.39 -2.91 -4.45
N ILE A 96 9.06 -3.59 -3.35
CA ILE A 96 10.03 -4.05 -2.35
C ILE A 96 10.98 -5.08 -2.96
N THR A 97 10.46 -6.02 -3.76
CA THR A 97 11.26 -7.02 -4.47
C THR A 97 12.25 -6.36 -5.41
N ILE A 98 11.83 -5.36 -6.20
CA ILE A 98 12.71 -4.59 -7.07
C ILE A 98 13.77 -3.85 -6.25
N SER A 99 13.40 -3.33 -5.08
CA SER A 99 14.35 -2.66 -4.17
C SER A 99 15.40 -3.63 -3.62
N PHE A 100 15.00 -4.86 -3.24
CA PHE A 100 15.90 -5.92 -2.79
C PHE A 100 16.82 -6.40 -3.93
N LEU A 101 16.28 -6.55 -5.14
CA LEU A 101 17.06 -6.89 -6.32
C LEU A 101 18.11 -5.81 -6.63
N SER A 102 17.71 -4.54 -6.61
CA SER A 102 18.58 -3.40 -6.90
C SER A 102 19.68 -3.22 -5.83
N ALA A 103 19.39 -3.62 -4.60
CA ALA A 103 20.35 -3.64 -3.49
C ALA A 103 21.24 -4.89 -3.48
N GLY A 104 21.07 -5.83 -4.42
CA GLY A 104 21.83 -7.08 -4.49
C GLY A 104 21.45 -8.14 -3.46
N LEU A 105 20.38 -7.93 -2.70
CA LEU A 105 19.97 -8.79 -1.58
C LEU A 105 19.31 -10.10 -2.04
N ILE A 106 18.76 -10.14 -3.24
CA ILE A 106 18.12 -11.31 -3.85
C ILE A 106 18.54 -11.43 -5.31
N SER A 107 18.50 -12.65 -5.86
CA SER A 107 18.76 -12.89 -7.28
C SER A 107 17.57 -12.51 -8.15
N LEU A 108 17.80 -12.29 -9.45
CA LEU A 108 16.73 -12.05 -10.42
C LEU A 108 15.71 -13.19 -10.45
N GLY A 109 16.19 -14.44 -10.37
CA GLY A 109 15.32 -15.62 -10.33
C GLY A 109 14.42 -15.65 -9.08
N ALA A 110 14.96 -15.28 -7.93
CA ALA A 110 14.17 -15.11 -6.70
C ALA A 110 13.14 -13.99 -6.86
N GLY A 111 13.54 -12.82 -7.39
CA GLY A 111 12.64 -11.70 -7.63
C GLY A 111 11.45 -12.04 -8.54
N ILE A 112 11.70 -12.76 -9.64
CA ILE A 112 10.64 -13.25 -10.53
C ILE A 112 9.68 -14.19 -9.78
N GLY A 113 10.22 -15.13 -8.99
CA GLY A 113 9.41 -16.04 -8.18
C GLY A 113 8.53 -15.30 -7.17
N ILE A 114 9.07 -14.29 -6.49
CA ILE A 114 8.33 -13.47 -5.53
C ILE A 114 7.21 -12.69 -6.22
N ILE A 115 7.45 -12.07 -7.38
CA ILE A 115 6.41 -11.35 -8.13
C ILE A 115 5.30 -12.31 -8.58
N PHE A 116 5.67 -13.51 -9.04
CA PHE A 116 4.69 -14.52 -9.45
C PHE A 116 3.82 -14.97 -8.27
N GLY A 117 4.44 -15.25 -7.13
CA GLY A 117 3.74 -15.55 -5.89
C GLY A 117 2.88 -14.40 -5.39
N ALA A 118 3.38 -13.17 -5.50
CA ALA A 118 2.66 -11.98 -5.08
C ALA A 118 1.33 -11.85 -5.83
N ASN A 119 1.30 -12.15 -7.13
CA ASN A 119 0.08 -12.16 -7.92
C ASN A 119 -0.87 -13.31 -7.55
N LEU A 120 -0.35 -14.49 -7.21
CA LEU A 120 -1.16 -15.59 -6.66
C LEU A 120 -1.79 -15.21 -5.30
N GLY A 121 -1.04 -14.49 -4.45
CA GLY A 121 -1.48 -14.04 -3.13
C GLY A 121 -2.71 -13.14 -3.18
N ASN A 122 -2.83 -12.24 -4.17
CA ASN A 122 -4.05 -11.41 -4.33
C ASN A 122 -5.30 -12.29 -4.55
N THR A 123 -5.19 -13.35 -5.35
CA THR A 123 -6.28 -14.28 -5.62
C THR A 123 -6.68 -15.08 -4.37
N THR A 124 -5.69 -15.53 -3.60
CA THR A 124 -5.92 -16.25 -2.35
C THR A 124 -6.46 -15.36 -1.24
N SER A 125 -6.03 -14.08 -1.16
CA SER A 125 -6.50 -13.11 -0.17
C SER A 125 -8.01 -12.92 -0.28
N SER A 126 -8.53 -12.75 -1.50
CA SER A 126 -9.97 -12.59 -1.75
C SER A 126 -10.81 -13.79 -1.28
N TRP A 127 -10.29 -15.02 -1.41
CA TRP A 127 -10.96 -16.22 -0.89
C TRP A 127 -10.86 -16.36 0.63
N LEU A 128 -9.72 -15.98 1.22
CA LEU A 128 -9.49 -16.09 2.67
C LEU A 128 -10.34 -15.08 3.46
N ILE A 129 -10.50 -13.85 2.93
CA ILE A 129 -11.30 -12.78 3.54
C ILE A 129 -12.80 -13.10 3.52
N VAL A 130 -13.27 -13.91 2.56
CA VAL A 130 -14.67 -14.39 2.52
C VAL A 130 -14.97 -15.38 3.65
N GLY A 131 -13.95 -16.06 4.21
CA GLY A 131 -14.13 -17.03 5.30
C GLY A 131 -13.93 -16.48 6.72
N LEU A 132 -13.17 -15.39 6.89
CA LEU A 132 -12.82 -14.83 8.20
C LEU A 132 -13.57 -13.51 8.44
N THR A 133 -14.77 -13.63 9.00
CA THR A 133 -15.67 -12.54 9.37
C THR A 133 -15.10 -11.61 10.45
N ASN A 134 -15.48 -10.32 10.36
CA ASN A 134 -15.63 -9.35 11.46
C ASN A 134 -14.45 -8.99 12.38
N ILE A 135 -13.20 -9.18 11.98
CA ILE A 135 -12.10 -8.48 12.66
C ILE A 135 -12.10 -7.04 12.13
N LYS A 136 -12.37 -6.04 12.99
CA LYS A 136 -12.06 -4.64 12.70
C LYS A 136 -10.54 -4.53 12.64
N ILE A 137 -9.94 -4.83 11.49
CA ILE A 137 -8.48 -4.81 11.26
C ILE A 137 -7.88 -3.44 11.65
N SER A 138 -8.68 -2.38 11.53
CA SER A 138 -8.43 -1.01 11.98
C SER A 138 -8.17 -0.89 13.50
N MET A 139 -8.69 -1.79 14.34
CA MET A 139 -8.39 -1.81 15.79
C MET A 139 -6.91 -2.10 16.07
N LEU A 140 -6.25 -2.86 15.20
CA LEU A 140 -4.83 -3.18 15.32
C LEU A 140 -3.93 -2.04 14.82
N ALA A 141 -4.45 -1.20 13.91
CA ALA A 141 -3.71 -0.10 13.31
C ALA A 141 -3.22 0.92 14.35
N ILE A 142 -4.08 1.33 15.29
CA ILE A 142 -3.74 2.36 16.28
C ILE A 142 -2.62 1.91 17.24
N PRO A 143 -2.69 0.73 17.89
CA PRO A 143 -1.59 0.23 18.72
C PRO A 143 -0.27 0.10 17.95
N LEU A 144 -0.32 -0.39 16.70
CA LEU A 144 0.86 -0.49 15.83
C LEU A 144 1.49 0.87 15.54
N LEU A 145 0.68 1.90 15.24
CA LEU A 145 1.17 3.26 15.03
C LEU A 145 1.85 3.81 16.30
N ILE A 146 1.24 3.63 17.47
CA ILE A 146 1.80 4.11 18.73
C ILE A 146 3.18 3.46 18.98
N ILE A 147 3.25 2.14 18.93
CA ILE A 147 4.52 1.40 19.11
C ILE A 147 5.54 1.80 18.04
N GLY A 148 5.10 1.93 16.81
CA GLY A 148 5.95 2.32 15.68
C GLY A 148 6.56 3.71 15.85
N VAL A 149 5.78 4.69 16.29
CA VAL A 149 6.26 6.05 16.58
C VAL A 149 7.26 6.04 17.73
N LEU A 150 7.01 5.27 18.80
CA LEU A 150 7.96 5.13 19.91
C LEU A 150 9.32 4.58 19.47
N PHE A 151 9.33 3.62 18.55
CA PHE A 151 10.56 3.05 17.98
C PHE A 151 11.21 3.94 16.91
N PHE A 152 10.42 4.72 16.17
CA PHE A 152 10.92 5.64 15.13
C PHE A 152 11.85 6.72 15.69
N PHE A 153 11.62 7.17 16.92
CA PHE A 153 12.46 8.17 17.59
C PHE A 153 13.73 7.60 18.24
N GLN A 154 13.95 6.29 18.17
CA GLN A 154 15.18 5.68 18.70
C GLN A 154 16.39 6.05 17.83
N LYS A 155 17.55 6.19 18.47
CA LYS A 155 18.82 6.51 17.78
C LYS A 155 19.39 5.31 17.03
N ASP A 156 19.10 4.11 17.52
CA ASP A 156 19.55 2.86 16.93
C ASP A 156 18.85 2.63 15.57
N SER A 157 19.63 2.32 14.53
CA SER A 157 19.12 2.18 13.16
C SER A 157 18.15 1.00 13.01
N VAL A 158 18.35 -0.07 13.78
CA VAL A 158 17.52 -1.28 13.75
C VAL A 158 16.19 -1.01 14.44
N LEU A 159 16.19 -0.38 15.62
CA LEU A 159 14.97 0.03 16.32
C LEU A 159 14.17 1.05 15.49
N LYS A 160 14.84 2.03 14.90
CA LYS A 160 14.19 2.98 13.97
C LYS A 160 13.60 2.26 12.75
N GLY A 161 14.28 1.23 12.25
CA GLY A 161 13.78 0.32 11.23
C GLY A 161 12.48 -0.38 11.63
N LEU A 162 12.45 -0.98 12.82
CA LEU A 162 11.24 -1.60 13.39
C LEU A 162 10.12 -0.57 13.53
N GLY A 163 10.44 0.65 13.97
CA GLY A 163 9.49 1.75 14.05
C GLY A 163 8.83 2.05 12.71
N ASN A 164 9.63 2.19 11.65
CA ASN A 164 9.12 2.39 10.29
C ASN A 164 8.24 1.22 9.80
N ILE A 165 8.60 -0.02 10.16
CA ILE A 165 7.77 -1.19 9.83
C ILE A 165 6.41 -1.09 10.52
N PHE A 166 6.37 -0.88 11.84
CA PHE A 166 5.10 -0.80 12.58
C PHE A 166 4.24 0.40 12.15
N ILE A 167 4.84 1.57 11.92
CA ILE A 167 4.14 2.72 11.34
C ILE A 167 3.57 2.34 9.97
N GLY A 168 4.37 1.66 9.16
CA GLY A 168 3.98 1.21 7.83
C GLY A 168 2.76 0.29 7.84
N ILE A 169 2.76 -0.73 8.70
CA ILE A 169 1.62 -1.65 8.89
C ILE A 169 0.39 -0.89 9.43
N GLY A 170 0.59 0.01 10.39
CA GLY A 170 -0.49 0.81 10.97
C GLY A 170 -1.19 1.69 9.94
N PHE A 171 -0.44 2.48 9.16
CA PHE A 171 -1.02 3.29 8.10
C PHE A 171 -1.59 2.45 6.95
N PHE A 172 -0.98 1.32 6.62
CA PHE A 172 -1.53 0.40 5.64
C PHE A 172 -2.97 -0.01 6.00
N PHE A 173 -3.18 -0.52 7.22
CA PHE A 173 -4.51 -0.95 7.66
C PHE A 173 -5.49 0.21 7.83
N LEU A 174 -5.02 1.37 8.31
CA LEU A 174 -5.86 2.56 8.41
C LEU A 174 -6.33 3.05 7.03
N GLY A 175 -5.45 3.01 6.03
CA GLY A 175 -5.81 3.35 4.66
C GLY A 175 -6.84 2.38 4.06
N VAL A 176 -6.71 1.07 4.31
CA VAL A 176 -7.71 0.06 3.90
C VAL A 176 -9.07 0.34 4.53
N ASP A 177 -9.12 0.71 5.80
CA ASP A 177 -10.35 1.05 6.52
C ASP A 177 -11.05 2.27 5.88
N TYR A 178 -10.30 3.33 5.60
CA TYR A 178 -10.82 4.54 4.93
C TYR A 178 -11.35 4.24 3.52
N ILE A 179 -10.64 3.39 2.76
CA ILE A 179 -11.11 2.94 1.44
C ILE A 179 -12.44 2.18 1.59
N LYS A 180 -12.52 1.26 2.55
CA LYS A 180 -13.74 0.49 2.81
C LYS A 180 -14.92 1.39 3.17
N SER A 181 -14.73 2.31 4.12
CA SER A 181 -15.78 3.26 4.52
C SER A 181 -16.20 4.18 3.37
N GLY A 182 -15.24 4.63 2.54
CA GLY A 182 -15.52 5.38 1.33
C GLY A 182 -16.44 4.61 0.37
N PHE A 183 -16.15 3.34 0.11
CA PHE A 183 -17.00 2.49 -0.74
C PHE A 183 -18.36 2.13 -0.13
N GLU A 184 -18.44 1.93 1.19
CA GLU A 184 -19.72 1.66 1.87
C GLU A 184 -20.68 2.84 1.75
N ASN A 185 -20.17 4.07 1.89
CA ASN A 185 -20.99 5.28 1.70
C ASN A 185 -21.47 5.42 0.24
N PHE A 186 -20.58 5.16 -0.73
CA PHE A 186 -20.91 5.17 -2.17
C PHE A 186 -22.04 4.20 -2.57
N LYS A 187 -22.19 3.06 -1.88
CA LYS A 187 -23.26 2.07 -2.15
C LYS A 187 -24.66 2.62 -1.90
N HIS A 188 -24.81 3.63 -1.02
CA HIS A 188 -26.10 4.27 -0.81
C HIS A 188 -26.53 5.17 -1.97
N ILE A 189 -25.56 5.67 -2.76
CA ILE A 189 -25.81 6.53 -3.92
C ILE A 189 -26.07 5.68 -5.18
N ILE A 190 -25.28 4.62 -5.39
CA ILE A 190 -25.42 3.70 -6.52
C ILE A 190 -25.99 2.38 -6.04
N ASP A 191 -27.30 2.35 -5.88
CA ASP A 191 -28.02 1.11 -5.62
C ASP A 191 -28.19 0.36 -6.95
N LEU A 192 -27.26 -0.58 -7.17
CA LEU A 192 -27.18 -1.42 -8.36
C LEU A 192 -28.36 -2.40 -8.48
N SER A 193 -29.17 -2.58 -7.42
CA SER A 193 -30.39 -3.39 -7.49
C SER A 193 -31.46 -2.77 -8.40
N ARG A 194 -31.36 -1.46 -8.66
CA ARG A 194 -32.20 -0.73 -9.63
C ARG A 194 -31.90 -1.10 -11.08
N PHE A 195 -30.72 -1.67 -11.33
CA PHE A 195 -30.26 -2.14 -12.65
C PHE A 195 -30.29 -3.66 -12.76
N ASP A 196 -30.87 -4.37 -11.79
CA ASP A 196 -31.23 -5.77 -11.92
C ASP A 196 -32.43 -5.85 -12.89
N PHE A 197 -32.14 -5.69 -14.18
CA PHE A 197 -33.10 -6.01 -15.23
C PHE A 197 -33.44 -7.48 -15.06
N ALA A 198 -34.69 -7.74 -14.63
CA ALA A 198 -35.26 -9.07 -14.52
C ALA A 198 -34.71 -9.96 -15.62
N GLY A 199 -33.86 -10.92 -15.23
CA GLY A 199 -33.12 -11.76 -16.15
C GLY A 199 -34.04 -12.24 -17.25
N PHE A 200 -33.67 -11.98 -18.51
CA PHE A 200 -34.39 -12.49 -19.66
C PHE A 200 -34.46 -14.01 -19.50
N LYS A 201 -35.66 -14.55 -19.27
CA LYS A 201 -35.90 -16.00 -19.20
C LYS A 201 -35.55 -16.59 -20.57
N GLY A 202 -34.31 -17.04 -20.71
CA GLY A 202 -33.84 -17.94 -21.75
C GLY A 202 -33.67 -19.33 -21.17
#